data_AF-A0A4R7LU42-F1
#
_entry.id   AF-A0A4R7LU42-F1
#
_cell.length_a   1.000
_cell.length_b   1.000
_cell.length_c   1.000
_cell.angle_alpha   90.00
_cell.angle_beta   90.00
_cell.angle_gamma   90.00
#
_symmetry.space_group_name_H-M   'P 1'
#
loop_
_entity.id
_entity.type
_entity.pdbx_description
1 polymer ?
#
loop_
_entity_poly.entity_id
_entity_poly.type
_entity_poly.pdbx_seq_one_letter_code
_entity_poly.pdbx_strand_id
1 'polypeptide(L)'
;MTQPTYMPQSTEDTSYSTPVLSNVFPGFIPERNIPAEIARSWLLVNAMKPELFDQSAVSRADSIILDIEDAVDPSQKDKARTNVVDWLTAGGQAWVRINDATSPFWADDLAGLRGTPGLLGVMLAKTESADQVTESFHRMDGKTPVIPLVESALGIEEANHIAKAQGAFRLAFGSGDFRRDTGMAATPEAMAYPRAKLVVASRVGNLPGPIDGPTVGTNHPILREQTGITVMMGMTGKLCLAIDQTPVINEVISPTPSDVAWATDFMNDFEANGRVIRDGSDLPRLGRAEKIMKLAVAFGVQPAH
;
A
#
# COMPACT_ATOMS: atom_id res chain seq x y z
N MET A 1 -44.09 -56.70 1.61
CA MET A 1 -43.31 -57.24 0.48
C MET A 1 -43.28 -56.18 -0.60
N THR A 2 -42.13 -55.54 -0.80
CA THR A 2 -41.59 -54.94 -2.05
C THR A 2 -40.45 -54.01 -1.64
N GLN A 3 -39.22 -54.54 -1.67
CA GLN A 3 -38.02 -53.73 -1.61
C GLN A 3 -37.78 -53.04 -2.97
N PRO A 4 -37.23 -51.82 -2.98
CA PRO A 4 -36.48 -51.32 -4.11
C PRO A 4 -34.97 -51.41 -3.84
N THR A 5 -34.35 -52.20 -4.71
CA THR A 5 -32.95 -52.24 -5.18
C THR A 5 -32.04 -51.06 -4.82
N TYR A 6 -30.94 -51.36 -4.15
CA TYR A 6 -29.77 -50.50 -3.92
C TYR A 6 -28.82 -50.60 -5.11
N MET A 7 -28.54 -49.48 -5.80
CA MET A 7 -27.41 -49.34 -6.72
C MET A 7 -26.26 -48.64 -5.98
N PRO A 8 -25.01 -49.15 -6.02
CA PRO A 8 -23.89 -48.45 -5.44
C PRO A 8 -23.40 -47.37 -6.41
N GLN A 9 -23.42 -46.11 -5.96
CA GLN A 9 -22.73 -45.02 -6.66
C GLN A 9 -21.21 -45.18 -6.48
N SER A 10 -20.51 -45.09 -7.60
CA SER A 10 -19.08 -45.11 -7.75
C SER A 10 -18.40 -44.00 -6.93
N THR A 11 -17.35 -44.37 -6.21
CA THR A 11 -16.40 -43.47 -5.58
C THR A 11 -15.60 -42.74 -6.65
N GLU A 12 -15.85 -41.46 -6.87
CA GLU A 12 -14.95 -40.59 -7.63
C GLU A 12 -13.82 -40.11 -6.73
N ASP A 13 -12.63 -40.51 -7.13
CA ASP A 13 -11.32 -40.18 -6.58
C ASP A 13 -10.95 -38.75 -6.99
N THR A 14 -11.12 -37.77 -6.09
CA THR A 14 -10.68 -36.39 -6.33
C THR A 14 -9.22 -36.23 -5.95
N SER A 15 -8.33 -36.71 -6.83
CA SER A 15 -6.91 -36.35 -6.81
C SER A 15 -6.76 -34.85 -7.10
N TYR A 16 -6.32 -34.06 -6.12
CA TYR A 16 -5.89 -32.68 -6.33
C TYR A 16 -4.67 -32.67 -7.24
N SER A 17 -4.88 -32.41 -8.53
CA SER A 17 -3.81 -32.11 -9.48
C SER A 17 -3.41 -30.64 -9.35
N THR A 18 -2.18 -30.40 -8.91
CA THR A 18 -1.50 -29.11 -8.97
C THR A 18 -1.41 -28.63 -10.43
N PRO A 19 -1.80 -27.39 -10.76
CA PRO A 19 -1.66 -26.91 -12.13
C PRO A 19 -0.19 -26.61 -12.42
N VAL A 20 0.36 -27.37 -13.36
CA VAL A 20 1.66 -27.13 -13.98
C VAL A 20 1.57 -25.81 -14.77
N LEU A 21 2.30 -24.79 -14.32
CA LEU A 21 2.44 -23.52 -15.05
C LEU A 21 3.36 -23.73 -16.25
N SER A 22 2.79 -24.10 -17.41
CA SER A 22 3.49 -24.10 -18.69
C SER A 22 3.33 -22.75 -19.40
N ASN A 23 4.48 -22.17 -19.74
CA ASN A 23 4.72 -20.98 -20.56
C ASN A 23 3.67 -20.63 -21.61
N VAL A 24 3.17 -19.38 -21.59
CA VAL A 24 2.51 -18.76 -22.73
C VAL A 24 2.77 -17.24 -22.81
N PHE A 25 3.34 -16.79 -23.94
CA PHE A 25 3.50 -15.44 -24.52
C PHE A 25 4.36 -14.34 -23.81
N PRO A 26 5.25 -13.64 -24.55
CA PRO A 26 5.84 -12.38 -24.09
C PRO A 26 4.83 -11.25 -24.31
N GLY A 27 4.30 -10.69 -23.21
CA GLY A 27 3.44 -9.50 -23.27
C GLY A 27 2.20 -9.53 -22.37
N PHE A 28 1.88 -10.68 -21.75
CA PHE A 28 0.81 -10.75 -20.75
C PHE A 28 1.42 -10.60 -19.36
N ILE A 29 1.39 -9.39 -18.80
CA ILE A 29 1.53 -9.22 -17.36
C ILE A 29 0.16 -9.65 -16.80
N PRO A 30 0.05 -10.75 -16.02
CA PRO A 30 -1.23 -11.08 -15.40
C PRO A 30 -1.74 -9.86 -14.64
N GLU A 31 -3.04 -9.56 -14.71
CA GLU A 31 -3.65 -8.45 -13.96
C GLU A 31 -3.20 -8.54 -12.51
N ARG A 32 -2.21 -7.72 -12.16
CA ARG A 32 -1.52 -7.83 -10.88
C ARG A 32 -2.20 -6.90 -9.92
N ASN A 33 -3.39 -7.30 -9.48
CA ASN A 33 -4.14 -6.53 -8.50
C ASN A 33 -3.54 -6.77 -7.11
N ILE A 34 -2.61 -5.90 -6.70
CA ILE A 34 -2.03 -5.91 -5.34
C ILE A 34 -2.96 -5.12 -4.41
N PRO A 35 -3.51 -5.75 -3.34
CA PRO A 35 -4.33 -5.03 -2.37
C PRO A 35 -3.57 -3.86 -1.73
N ALA A 36 -4.26 -2.74 -1.52
CA ALA A 36 -3.66 -1.52 -0.98
C ALA A 36 -3.04 -1.69 0.43
N GLU A 37 -3.51 -2.68 1.20
CA GLU A 37 -2.94 -3.06 2.50
C GLU A 37 -1.51 -3.58 2.40
N ILE A 38 -1.14 -4.14 1.24
CA ILE A 38 0.21 -4.68 0.99
C ILE A 38 0.91 -4.00 -0.20
N ALA A 39 0.32 -2.94 -0.76
CA ALA A 39 0.93 -2.18 -1.85
C ALA A 39 2.28 -1.58 -1.43
N ARG A 40 3.31 -1.84 -2.25
CA ARG A 40 4.70 -1.45 -2.01
C ARG A 40 5.01 -0.09 -2.63
N SER A 41 4.63 0.13 -3.88
CA SER A 41 4.82 1.40 -4.59
C SER A 41 3.53 2.20 -4.71
N TRP A 42 3.57 3.47 -4.33
CA TRP A 42 2.44 4.40 -4.41
C TRP A 42 2.79 5.58 -5.32
N LEU A 43 2.39 5.52 -6.59
CA LEU A 43 2.77 6.49 -7.60
C LEU A 43 1.90 7.74 -7.55
N LEU A 44 2.52 8.89 -7.25
CA LEU A 44 1.86 10.20 -7.35
C LEU A 44 1.81 10.66 -8.80
N VAL A 45 0.62 11.05 -9.27
CA VAL A 45 0.37 11.51 -10.63
C VAL A 45 -0.33 12.85 -10.57
N ASN A 46 0.25 13.89 -11.17
CA ASN A 46 -0.35 15.21 -11.19
C ASN A 46 -1.70 15.19 -11.91
N ALA A 47 -2.79 15.57 -11.23
CA ALA A 47 -4.14 15.55 -11.77
C ALA A 47 -4.39 16.54 -12.93
N MET A 48 -3.47 17.48 -13.15
CA MET A 48 -3.48 18.37 -14.32
C MET A 48 -2.91 17.73 -15.59
N LYS A 49 -2.42 16.49 -15.51
CA LYS A 49 -1.86 15.73 -16.63
C LYS A 49 -2.66 14.45 -16.88
N PRO A 50 -3.95 14.53 -17.26
CA PRO A 50 -4.81 13.37 -17.48
C PRO A 50 -4.26 12.40 -18.53
N GLU A 51 -3.43 12.88 -19.46
CA GLU A 51 -2.72 12.04 -20.44
C GLU A 51 -1.80 10.98 -19.80
N LEU A 52 -1.43 11.13 -18.52
CA LEU A 52 -0.61 10.17 -17.78
C LEU A 52 -1.42 9.13 -16.99
N PHE A 53 -2.74 9.29 -16.85
CA PHE A 53 -3.55 8.45 -15.97
C PHE A 53 -3.60 7.00 -16.44
N ASP A 54 -3.95 6.77 -17.70
CA ASP A 54 -4.01 5.42 -18.28
C ASP A 54 -2.65 4.73 -18.23
N GLN A 55 -1.59 5.46 -18.60
CA GLN A 55 -0.21 4.94 -18.55
C GLN A 55 0.20 4.56 -17.13
N SER A 56 -0.21 5.34 -16.13
CA SER A 56 0.06 5.07 -14.72
C SER A 56 -0.72 3.87 -14.20
N ALA A 57 -2.00 3.73 -14.59
CA ALA A 57 -2.88 2.65 -14.18
C ALA A 57 -2.44 1.27 -14.69
N VAL A 58 -1.85 1.21 -15.89
CA VAL A 58 -1.29 -0.05 -16.46
C VAL A 58 0.20 -0.24 -16.17
N SER A 59 0.79 0.62 -15.34
CA SER A 59 2.21 0.56 -15.00
C SER A 59 2.50 -0.57 -13.99
N ARG A 60 3.76 -0.63 -13.51
CA ARG A 60 4.15 -1.54 -12.41
C ARG A 60 3.85 -0.96 -11.03
N ALA A 61 3.17 0.17 -10.92
CA ALA A 61 2.73 0.70 -9.63
C ALA A 61 1.71 -0.26 -8.99
N ASP A 62 1.95 -0.69 -7.75
CA ASP A 62 0.95 -1.41 -6.95
C ASP A 62 -0.28 -0.52 -6.64
N SER A 63 -0.11 0.80 -6.55
CA SER A 63 -1.20 1.77 -6.40
C SER A 63 -0.82 3.11 -7.02
N ILE A 64 -1.81 3.80 -7.60
CA ILE A 64 -1.68 5.17 -8.10
C ILE A 64 -2.50 6.14 -7.24
N ILE A 65 -1.97 7.34 -7.07
CA ILE A 65 -2.59 8.45 -6.35
C ILE A 65 -2.64 9.64 -7.31
N LEU A 66 -3.85 10.04 -7.71
CA LEU A 66 -4.05 11.26 -8.50
C LEU A 66 -3.99 12.47 -7.55
N ASP A 67 -3.09 13.39 -7.83
CA ASP A 67 -2.74 14.47 -6.91
C ASP A 67 -3.43 15.78 -7.29
N ILE A 68 -4.37 16.22 -6.46
CA ILE A 68 -5.05 17.52 -6.58
C ILE A 68 -4.54 18.56 -5.56
N GLU A 69 -3.45 18.25 -4.85
CA GLU A 69 -2.84 19.06 -3.79
C GLU A 69 -1.60 19.82 -4.30
N ASP A 70 -0.37 19.60 -3.81
CA ASP A 70 0.80 20.44 -4.09
C ASP A 70 1.16 20.53 -5.58
N ALA A 71 0.82 19.50 -6.38
CA ALA A 71 1.12 19.48 -7.81
C ALA A 71 0.20 20.39 -8.64
N VAL A 72 -0.78 21.05 -8.02
CA VAL A 72 -1.83 21.81 -8.68
C VAL A 72 -1.87 23.24 -8.15
N ASP A 73 -1.73 24.20 -9.08
CA ASP A 73 -1.92 25.62 -8.79
C ASP A 73 -3.32 25.90 -8.21
N PRO A 74 -3.48 26.78 -7.21
CA PRO A 74 -4.77 27.10 -6.61
C PRO A 74 -5.87 27.43 -7.62
N SER A 75 -5.56 28.14 -8.71
CA SER A 75 -6.53 28.50 -9.76
C SER A 75 -7.00 27.31 -10.60
N GLN A 76 -6.32 26.17 -10.51
CA GLN A 76 -6.59 24.97 -11.30
C GLN A 76 -7.18 23.82 -10.49
N LYS A 77 -7.46 24.01 -9.20
CA LYS A 77 -7.99 22.96 -8.30
C LYS A 77 -9.29 22.34 -8.82
N ASP A 78 -10.23 23.16 -9.28
CA ASP A 78 -11.51 22.66 -9.83
C ASP A 78 -11.30 21.86 -11.12
N LYS A 79 -10.38 22.29 -11.98
CA LYS A 79 -10.05 21.56 -13.21
C LYS A 79 -9.37 20.23 -12.91
N ALA A 80 -8.44 20.20 -11.96
CA ALA A 80 -7.79 18.97 -11.52
C ALA A 80 -8.81 17.97 -10.94
N ARG A 81 -9.76 18.45 -10.12
CA ARG A 81 -10.87 17.63 -9.61
C ARG A 81 -11.74 17.07 -10.74
N THR A 82 -12.09 17.91 -11.71
CA THR A 82 -12.87 17.51 -12.90
C THR A 82 -12.17 16.40 -13.67
N ASN A 83 -10.87 16.56 -13.98
CA ASN A 83 -10.09 15.55 -14.68
C ASN A 83 -10.11 14.19 -13.96
N VAL A 84 -9.97 14.20 -12.63
CA VAL A 84 -10.00 12.99 -11.79
C VAL A 84 -11.37 12.34 -11.84
N VAL A 85 -12.44 13.10 -11.63
CA VAL A 85 -13.82 12.57 -11.63
C VAL A 85 -14.19 11.98 -13.00
N ASP A 86 -13.86 12.67 -14.08
CA ASP A 86 -14.14 12.22 -15.45
C ASP A 86 -13.45 10.88 -15.74
N TRP A 87 -12.16 10.76 -15.40
CA TRP A 87 -11.39 9.54 -15.64
C TRP A 87 -11.85 8.36 -14.78
N LEU A 88 -12.12 8.61 -13.49
CA LEU A 88 -12.65 7.59 -12.57
C LEU A 88 -14.04 7.09 -13.03
N THR A 89 -14.92 8.00 -13.45
CA THR A 89 -16.25 7.66 -13.97
C THR A 89 -16.17 6.88 -15.28
N ALA A 90 -15.13 7.10 -16.10
CA ALA A 90 -14.86 6.35 -17.32
C ALA A 90 -14.33 4.92 -17.07
N GLY A 91 -14.15 4.51 -15.81
CA GLY A 91 -13.72 3.16 -15.42
C GLY A 91 -12.32 3.09 -14.83
N GLY A 92 -11.61 4.21 -14.72
CA GLY A 92 -10.35 4.29 -13.99
C GLY A 92 -10.51 3.97 -12.51
N GLN A 93 -9.44 3.49 -11.87
CA GLN A 93 -9.41 3.24 -10.43
C GLN A 93 -8.15 3.86 -9.82
N ALA A 94 -8.30 4.68 -8.79
CA ALA A 94 -7.18 5.32 -8.13
C ALA A 94 -7.51 5.78 -6.70
N TRP A 95 -6.45 6.01 -5.94
CA TRP A 95 -6.50 6.89 -4.78
C TRP A 95 -6.39 8.35 -5.23
N VAL A 96 -6.83 9.30 -4.40
CA VAL A 96 -6.70 10.74 -4.70
C VAL A 96 -6.07 11.46 -3.52
N ARG A 97 -4.98 12.22 -3.73
CA ARG A 97 -4.42 13.10 -2.69
C ARG A 97 -5.17 14.42 -2.70
N ILE A 98 -5.90 14.67 -1.62
CA ILE A 98 -6.74 15.86 -1.43
C ILE A 98 -6.02 16.92 -0.59
N ASN A 99 -6.50 18.16 -0.67
CA ASN A 99 -5.96 19.27 0.10
C ASN A 99 -6.17 19.07 1.61
N ASP A 100 -5.32 19.73 2.42
CA ASP A 100 -5.37 19.61 3.88
C ASP A 100 -6.67 20.18 4.46
N ALA A 101 -7.08 19.66 5.62
CA ALA A 101 -8.35 19.98 6.24
C ALA A 101 -8.51 21.45 6.68
N THR A 102 -7.43 22.23 6.71
CA THR A 102 -7.44 23.66 7.03
C THR A 102 -7.52 24.55 5.80
N SER A 103 -7.29 23.98 4.61
CA SER A 103 -7.39 24.67 3.34
C SER A 103 -8.83 25.01 2.96
N PRO A 104 -9.06 26.06 2.15
CA PRO A 104 -10.39 26.34 1.60
C PRO A 104 -10.85 25.28 0.58
N PHE A 105 -9.97 24.40 0.10
CA PHE A 105 -10.27 23.45 -0.98
C PHE A 105 -10.79 22.10 -0.47
N TRP A 106 -10.43 21.71 0.76
CA TRP A 106 -10.70 20.36 1.28
C TRP A 106 -12.19 19.98 1.28
N ALA A 107 -13.08 20.92 1.63
CA ALA A 107 -14.51 20.66 1.61
C ALA A 107 -15.03 20.37 0.19
N ASP A 108 -14.56 21.13 -0.80
CA ASP A 108 -14.95 20.99 -2.20
C ASP A 108 -14.33 19.74 -2.84
N ASP A 109 -13.11 19.38 -2.44
CA ASP A 109 -12.45 18.13 -2.84
C ASP A 109 -13.26 16.91 -2.42
N LEU A 110 -13.63 16.83 -1.14
CA LEU A 110 -14.46 15.74 -0.64
C LEU A 110 -15.83 15.74 -1.31
N ALA A 111 -16.49 16.90 -1.44
CA ALA A 111 -17.80 16.98 -2.08
C ALA A 111 -17.78 16.52 -3.55
N GLY A 112 -16.75 16.89 -4.32
CA GLY A 112 -16.66 16.52 -5.74
C GLY A 112 -16.18 15.09 -5.98
N LEU A 113 -15.48 14.46 -5.02
CA LEU A 113 -15.06 13.06 -5.12
C LEU A 113 -16.08 12.07 -4.54
N ARG A 114 -17.01 12.56 -3.71
CA ARG A 114 -17.99 11.74 -3.00
C ARG A 114 -18.86 10.94 -3.98
N GLY A 115 -18.83 9.62 -3.82
CA GLY A 115 -19.64 8.70 -4.62
C GLY A 115 -19.14 8.47 -6.05
N THR A 116 -17.99 9.04 -6.41
CA THR A 116 -17.38 8.82 -7.73
C THR A 116 -16.99 7.33 -7.89
N PRO A 117 -17.49 6.63 -8.92
CA PRO A 117 -17.10 5.25 -9.20
C PRO A 117 -15.59 5.14 -9.39
N GLY A 118 -14.98 4.06 -8.92
CA GLY A 118 -13.53 3.83 -9.08
C GLY A 118 -12.63 4.56 -8.09
N LEU A 119 -13.16 5.45 -7.25
CA LEU A 119 -12.41 6.03 -6.14
C LEU A 119 -12.12 4.95 -5.09
N LEU A 120 -10.83 4.64 -4.88
CA LEU A 120 -10.39 3.62 -3.92
C LEU A 120 -10.28 4.18 -2.50
N GLY A 121 -10.02 5.48 -2.38
CA GLY A 121 -9.79 6.17 -1.12
C GLY A 121 -9.13 7.53 -1.35
N VAL A 122 -8.97 8.30 -0.27
CA VAL A 122 -8.29 9.60 -0.31
C VAL A 122 -7.02 9.58 0.54
N MET A 123 -6.00 10.31 0.12
CA MET A 123 -4.86 10.66 0.94
C MET A 123 -5.02 12.10 1.41
N LEU A 124 -5.13 12.31 2.71
CA LEU A 124 -5.34 13.64 3.31
C LEU A 124 -3.98 14.28 3.59
N ALA A 125 -3.66 15.37 2.89
CA ALA A 125 -2.45 16.16 3.14
C ALA A 125 -2.44 16.78 4.55
N LYS A 126 -1.24 17.00 5.08
CA LYS A 126 -0.92 17.72 6.32
C LYS A 126 -1.81 17.31 7.49
N THR A 127 -1.94 16.00 7.69
CA THR A 127 -2.79 15.48 8.78
C THR A 127 -2.11 15.64 10.14
N GLU A 128 -2.77 16.36 11.03
CA GLU A 128 -2.27 16.71 12.37
C GLU A 128 -3.19 16.25 13.50
N SER A 129 -4.41 15.78 13.20
CA SER A 129 -5.33 15.26 14.23
C SER A 129 -6.22 14.12 13.74
N ALA A 130 -6.71 13.31 14.69
CA ALA A 130 -7.66 12.23 14.42
C ALA A 130 -9.01 12.75 13.89
N ASP A 131 -9.41 13.96 14.29
CA ASP A 131 -10.67 14.58 13.88
C ASP A 131 -10.65 14.93 12.39
N GLN A 132 -9.52 15.39 11.85
CA GLN A 132 -9.39 15.66 10.42
C GLN A 132 -9.63 14.41 9.57
N VAL A 133 -9.14 13.25 10.03
CA VAL A 133 -9.36 11.95 9.37
C VAL A 133 -10.82 11.52 9.47
N THR A 134 -11.37 11.57 10.70
CA THR A 134 -12.75 11.11 10.99
C THR A 134 -13.77 11.96 10.25
N GLU A 135 -13.59 13.28 10.24
CA GLU A 135 -14.49 14.20 9.53
C GLU A 135 -14.38 14.02 8.00
N SER A 136 -13.17 13.79 7.46
CA SER A 136 -13.00 13.47 6.03
C SER A 136 -13.75 12.17 5.67
N PHE A 137 -13.66 11.16 6.52
CA PHE A 137 -14.38 9.89 6.35
C PHE A 137 -15.90 10.09 6.40
N HIS A 138 -16.43 10.87 7.34
CA HIS A 138 -17.87 11.13 7.47
C HIS A 138 -18.43 11.95 6.31
N ARG A 139 -17.69 12.96 5.82
CA ARG A 139 -18.05 13.73 4.62
C ARG A 139 -18.15 12.86 3.36
N MET A 140 -17.45 11.73 3.36
CA MET A 140 -17.48 10.70 2.32
C MET A 140 -18.41 9.52 2.67
N ASP A 141 -19.52 9.81 3.36
CA ASP A 141 -20.56 8.85 3.77
C ASP A 141 -20.11 7.73 4.72
N GLY A 142 -18.93 7.85 5.31
CA GLY A 142 -18.33 6.78 6.11
C GLY A 142 -18.03 5.54 5.27
N LYS A 143 -17.69 5.70 3.99
CA LYS A 143 -17.39 4.59 3.08
C LYS A 143 -16.00 4.66 2.45
N THR A 144 -15.46 5.86 2.29
CA THR A 144 -14.19 6.06 1.56
C THR A 144 -13.02 6.10 2.55
N PRO A 145 -12.07 5.14 2.50
CA PRO A 145 -10.95 5.12 3.41
C PRO A 145 -10.03 6.34 3.24
N VAL A 146 -9.36 6.73 4.32
CA VAL A 146 -8.45 7.87 4.37
C VAL A 146 -7.04 7.39 4.71
N ILE A 147 -6.06 7.77 3.91
CA ILE A 147 -4.63 7.66 4.20
C ILE A 147 -4.16 9.00 4.78
N PRO A 148 -3.88 9.10 6.09
CA PRO A 148 -3.35 10.31 6.68
C PRO A 148 -1.90 10.51 6.22
N LEU A 149 -1.63 11.59 5.48
CA LEU A 149 -0.27 12.01 5.17
C LEU A 149 0.24 12.86 6.34
N VAL A 150 1.11 12.27 7.15
CA VAL A 150 1.72 12.90 8.32
C VAL A 150 3.02 13.55 7.90
N GLU A 151 3.11 14.87 8.06
CA GLU A 151 4.21 15.67 7.50
C GLU A 151 4.56 16.92 8.31
N SER A 152 4.21 16.96 9.59
CA SER A 152 4.60 18.00 10.54
C SER A 152 5.00 17.39 11.89
N ALA A 153 5.66 18.18 12.73
CA ALA A 153 5.98 17.79 14.11
C ALA A 153 4.73 17.41 14.90
N LEU A 154 3.67 18.21 14.77
CA LEU A 154 2.40 17.95 15.44
C LEU A 154 1.79 16.63 14.97
N GLY A 155 1.73 16.39 13.66
CA GLY A 155 1.23 15.13 13.12
C GLY A 155 2.05 13.92 13.56
N ILE A 156 3.37 14.04 13.66
CA ILE A 156 4.22 12.96 14.18
C ILE A 156 3.89 12.66 15.63
N GLU A 157 3.73 13.66 16.50
CA GLU A 157 3.39 13.42 17.90
C GLU A 157 1.98 12.82 18.07
N GLU A 158 1.02 13.29 17.27
CA GLU A 158 -0.37 12.83 17.25
C GLU A 158 -0.61 11.52 16.48
N ALA A 159 0.43 10.93 15.87
CA ALA A 159 0.31 9.78 14.99
C ALA A 159 -0.46 8.60 15.60
N ASN A 160 -0.37 8.38 16.92
CA ASN A 160 -1.12 7.32 17.61
C ASN A 160 -2.64 7.56 17.60
N HIS A 161 -3.08 8.81 17.75
CA HIS A 161 -4.50 9.17 17.69
C HIS A 161 -4.98 9.14 16.24
N ILE A 162 -4.19 9.71 15.32
CA ILE A 162 -4.45 9.68 13.87
C ILE A 162 -4.65 8.24 13.38
N ALA A 163 -3.78 7.31 13.81
CA ALA A 163 -3.87 5.90 13.43
C ALA A 163 -5.12 5.19 13.96
N LYS A 164 -5.72 5.67 15.04
CA LYS A 164 -6.96 5.12 15.63
C LYS A 164 -8.22 5.79 15.11
N ALA A 165 -8.09 6.84 14.29
CA ALA A 165 -9.22 7.59 13.79
C ALA A 165 -10.14 6.70 12.94
N GLN A 166 -11.45 6.97 12.98
CA GLN A 166 -12.39 6.24 12.16
C GLN A 166 -12.11 6.54 10.67
N GLY A 167 -12.01 5.50 9.86
CA GLY A 167 -11.70 5.63 8.44
C GLY A 167 -10.22 5.69 8.10
N ALA A 168 -9.32 5.75 9.10
CA ALA A 168 -7.88 5.63 8.87
C ALA A 168 -7.57 4.26 8.25
N PHE A 169 -6.90 4.26 7.11
CA PHE A 169 -6.57 3.04 6.37
C PHE A 169 -5.09 2.67 6.50
N ARG A 170 -4.20 3.64 6.33
CA ARG A 170 -2.75 3.46 6.38
C ARG A 170 -2.10 4.82 6.58
N LEU A 171 -1.04 4.93 7.39
CA LEU A 171 -0.31 6.19 7.53
C LEU A 171 0.67 6.37 6.36
N ALA A 172 0.90 7.61 5.95
CA ALA A 172 1.96 7.98 5.01
C ALA A 172 2.87 9.07 5.60
N PHE A 173 4.15 9.09 5.22
CA PHE A 173 5.13 10.07 5.69
C PHE A 173 5.50 11.09 4.61
N GLY A 174 5.13 12.35 4.80
CA GLY A 174 5.60 13.47 3.97
C GLY A 174 6.94 13.99 4.50
N SER A 175 8.02 13.27 4.16
CA SER A 175 9.36 13.58 4.70
C SER A 175 9.89 14.95 4.27
N GLY A 176 9.47 15.47 3.12
CA GLY A 176 9.85 16.79 2.62
C GLY A 176 9.32 17.92 3.49
N ASP A 177 8.02 17.95 3.72
CA ASP A 177 7.39 18.99 4.54
C ASP A 177 7.66 18.82 6.02
N PHE A 178 7.82 17.59 6.52
CA PHE A 178 8.27 17.38 7.90
C PHE A 178 9.62 18.04 8.16
N ARG A 179 10.56 17.94 7.21
CA ARG A 179 11.86 18.59 7.31
C ARG A 179 11.77 20.10 7.19
N ARG A 180 10.85 20.61 6.36
CA ARG A 180 10.57 22.06 6.27
C ARG A 180 10.04 22.60 7.59
N ASP A 181 9.13 21.86 8.23
CA ASP A 181 8.50 22.21 9.50
C ASP A 181 9.50 22.19 10.68
N THR A 182 10.34 21.16 10.74
CA THR A 182 11.23 20.91 11.90
C THR A 182 12.67 21.40 11.73
N GLY A 183 13.11 21.64 10.50
CA GLY A 183 14.52 21.90 10.19
C GLY A 183 15.42 20.67 10.23
N MET A 184 14.87 19.45 10.39
CA MET A 184 15.67 18.22 10.43
C MET A 184 16.35 17.92 9.08
N ALA A 185 17.55 17.34 9.15
CA ALA A 185 18.32 16.95 7.97
C ALA A 185 17.68 15.75 7.22
N ALA A 186 18.12 15.52 5.98
CA ALA A 186 17.65 14.39 5.16
C ALA A 186 18.25 13.03 5.54
N THR A 187 19.10 12.96 6.56
CA THR A 187 19.91 11.76 6.83
C THR A 187 19.06 10.64 7.42
N PRO A 188 19.47 9.36 7.26
CA PRO A 188 18.75 8.24 7.83
C PRO A 188 18.54 8.36 9.34
N GLU A 189 19.54 8.87 10.07
CA GLU A 189 19.52 9.04 11.53
C GLU A 189 18.53 10.12 11.94
N ALA A 190 18.55 11.28 11.26
CA ALA A 190 17.60 12.36 11.54
C ALA A 190 16.15 11.91 11.29
N MET A 191 15.94 11.13 10.23
CA MET A 191 14.61 10.62 9.87
C MET A 191 14.22 9.33 10.61
N ALA A 192 15.06 8.80 11.49
CA ALA A 192 14.78 7.55 12.20
C ALA A 192 13.59 7.70 13.16
N TYR A 193 13.54 8.78 13.93
CA TYR A 193 12.45 9.05 14.88
C TYR A 193 11.06 9.10 14.21
N PRO A 194 10.80 9.98 13.22
CA PRO A 194 9.47 10.07 12.61
C PRO A 194 9.04 8.75 11.97
N ARG A 195 9.96 8.02 11.31
CA ARG A 195 9.65 6.70 10.74
C ARG A 195 9.29 5.67 11.80
N ALA A 196 10.10 5.54 12.85
CA ALA A 196 9.84 4.62 13.95
C ALA A 196 8.51 4.92 14.65
N LYS A 197 8.22 6.21 14.90
CA LYS A 197 6.96 6.67 15.47
C LYS A 197 5.76 6.24 14.61
N LEU A 198 5.83 6.42 13.29
CA LEU A 198 4.75 6.02 12.37
C LEU A 198 4.57 4.50 12.28
N VAL A 199 5.66 3.72 12.35
CA VAL A 199 5.57 2.24 12.38
C VAL A 199 4.84 1.77 13.64
N VAL A 200 5.23 2.29 14.81
CA VAL A 200 4.59 1.96 16.09
C VAL A 200 3.12 2.42 16.09
N ALA A 201 2.85 3.64 15.62
CA ALA A 201 1.50 4.19 15.53
C ALA A 201 0.59 3.34 14.63
N SER A 202 1.08 2.90 13.47
CA SER A 202 0.34 2.00 12.58
C SER A 202 -0.06 0.71 13.30
N ARG A 203 0.85 0.09 14.06
CA ARG A 203 0.51 -1.11 14.84
C ARG A 203 -0.51 -0.83 15.94
N VAL A 204 -0.40 0.31 16.63
CA VAL A 204 -1.33 0.77 17.68
C VAL A 204 -2.74 1.01 17.13
N GLY A 205 -2.85 1.53 15.90
CA GLY A 205 -4.12 1.68 15.18
C GLY A 205 -4.61 0.41 14.47
N ASN A 206 -3.86 -0.69 14.56
CA ASN A 206 -4.10 -1.92 13.79
C ASN A 206 -4.16 -1.70 12.27
N LEU A 207 -3.37 -0.76 11.77
CA LEU A 207 -3.22 -0.43 10.36
C LEU A 207 -2.07 -1.22 9.71
N PRO A 208 -2.04 -1.36 8.37
CA PRO A 208 -0.86 -1.83 7.66
C PRO A 208 0.36 -0.94 7.94
N GLY A 209 1.56 -1.47 7.72
CA GLY A 209 2.78 -0.69 7.92
C GLY A 209 2.79 0.58 7.06
N PRO A 210 3.37 1.69 7.53
CA PRO A 210 3.21 2.98 6.89
C PRO A 210 3.89 3.05 5.51
N ILE A 211 3.47 4.04 4.72
CA ILE A 211 4.06 4.42 3.44
C ILE A 211 5.14 5.48 3.69
N ASP A 212 6.38 5.23 3.29
CA ASP A 212 7.49 6.18 3.41
C ASP A 212 7.46 7.25 2.31
N GLY A 213 8.12 8.37 2.60
CA GLY A 213 8.23 9.48 1.67
C GLY A 213 9.02 9.15 0.40
N PRO A 214 8.88 9.97 -0.65
CA PRO A 214 9.50 9.71 -1.93
C PRO A 214 11.02 9.88 -1.90
N THR A 215 11.71 9.19 -2.81
CA THR A 215 13.08 9.55 -3.18
C THR A 215 13.02 10.56 -4.31
N VAL A 216 13.63 11.73 -4.10
CA VAL A 216 13.68 12.79 -5.09
C VAL A 216 14.77 12.50 -6.12
N GLY A 217 14.45 12.70 -7.40
CA GLY A 217 15.36 12.51 -8.52
C GLY A 217 15.21 11.15 -9.20
N THR A 218 16.07 10.90 -10.20
CA THR A 218 15.99 9.75 -11.12
C THR A 218 17.10 8.72 -10.90
N ASN A 219 17.91 8.87 -9.84
CA ASN A 219 19.04 7.98 -9.58
C ASN A 219 18.57 6.68 -8.91
N HIS A 220 18.47 5.61 -9.69
CA HIS A 220 18.01 4.29 -9.22
C HIS A 220 18.87 3.67 -8.11
N PRO A 221 20.21 3.75 -8.14
CA PRO A 221 21.03 3.35 -6.99
C PRO A 221 20.64 4.05 -5.67
N ILE A 222 20.47 5.38 -5.69
CA ILE A 222 20.04 6.14 -4.50
C ILE A 222 18.62 5.72 -4.06
N LEU A 223 17.71 5.53 -5.02
CA LEU A 223 16.36 5.02 -4.76
C LEU A 223 16.40 3.65 -4.06
N ARG A 224 17.25 2.74 -4.52
CA ARG A 224 17.40 1.40 -3.92
C ARG A 224 17.91 1.48 -2.49
N GLU A 225 18.95 2.28 -2.24
CA GLU A 225 19.50 2.49 -0.90
C GLU A 225 18.44 3.06 0.06
N GLN A 226 17.75 4.13 -0.37
CA GLN A 226 16.71 4.76 0.44
C GLN A 226 15.49 3.88 0.66
N THR A 227 15.14 3.03 -0.32
CA THR A 227 14.09 2.01 -0.13
C THR A 227 14.55 0.90 0.80
N GLY A 228 15.85 0.58 0.83
CA GLY A 228 16.42 -0.30 1.85
C GLY A 228 16.21 0.25 3.27
N ILE A 229 16.37 1.56 3.45
CA ILE A 229 16.06 2.23 4.72
C ILE A 229 14.57 2.16 5.05
N THR A 230 13.68 2.35 4.05
CA THR A 230 12.23 2.16 4.21
C THR A 230 11.91 0.80 4.83
N VAL A 231 12.46 -0.29 4.26
CA VAL A 231 12.26 -1.66 4.77
C VAL A 231 12.88 -1.85 6.14
N MET A 232 14.12 -1.39 6.34
CA MET A 232 14.85 -1.48 7.61
C MET A 232 14.09 -0.84 8.77
N MET A 233 13.44 0.29 8.54
CA MET A 233 12.65 0.99 9.56
C MET A 233 11.27 0.36 9.81
N GLY A 234 10.89 -0.69 9.06
CA GLY A 234 9.61 -1.40 9.20
C GLY A 234 8.45 -0.77 8.42
N MET A 235 8.73 0.17 7.53
CA MET A 235 7.74 0.74 6.62
C MET A 235 7.51 -0.25 5.46
N THR A 236 6.30 -0.29 4.91
CA THR A 236 5.90 -1.36 3.96
C THR A 236 5.39 -0.84 2.63
N GLY A 237 5.46 0.49 2.43
CA GLY A 237 5.16 1.14 1.17
C GLY A 237 6.07 2.34 1.00
N LYS A 238 6.17 2.87 -0.22
CA LYS A 238 6.92 4.07 -0.54
C LYS A 238 6.23 4.88 -1.63
N LEU A 239 6.16 6.20 -1.44
CA LEU A 239 5.73 7.13 -2.47
C LEU A 239 6.72 7.14 -3.65
N CYS A 240 6.20 7.17 -4.86
CA CYS A 240 6.96 7.22 -6.11
C CYS A 240 6.60 8.50 -6.86
N LEU A 241 7.59 9.14 -7.49
CA LEU A 241 7.40 10.37 -8.27
C LEU A 241 7.41 10.11 -9.77
N ALA A 242 7.82 8.93 -10.20
CA ALA A 242 7.89 8.53 -11.59
C ALA A 242 7.64 7.02 -11.76
N ILE A 243 7.10 6.64 -12.92
CA ILE A 243 6.74 5.25 -13.24
C ILE A 243 7.95 4.31 -13.17
N ASP A 244 9.13 4.78 -13.58
CA ASP A 244 10.38 4.00 -13.60
C ASP A 244 10.95 3.70 -12.20
N GLN A 245 10.52 4.40 -11.16
CA GLN A 245 10.87 4.10 -9.77
C GLN A 245 10.13 2.87 -9.24
N THR A 246 8.93 2.59 -9.75
CA THR A 246 8.04 1.54 -9.24
C THR A 246 8.67 0.14 -9.23
N PRO A 247 9.41 -0.32 -10.27
CA PRO A 247 9.98 -1.66 -10.26
C PRO A 247 11.08 -1.82 -9.21
N VAL A 248 11.91 -0.78 -9.01
CA VAL A 248 12.98 -0.78 -8.00
C VAL A 248 12.38 -0.84 -6.60
N ILE A 249 11.36 -0.02 -6.32
CA ILE A 249 10.67 -0.01 -5.02
C ILE A 249 10.02 -1.36 -4.75
N ASN A 250 9.29 -1.88 -5.74
CA ASN A 250 8.59 -3.15 -5.62
C ASN A 250 9.53 -4.33 -5.40
N GLU A 251 10.70 -4.32 -6.01
CA GLU A 251 11.73 -5.33 -5.78
C GLU A 251 12.28 -5.25 -4.36
N VAL A 252 12.70 -4.07 -3.90
CA VAL A 252 13.36 -3.88 -2.59
C VAL A 252 12.42 -4.16 -1.42
N ILE A 253 11.14 -3.80 -1.52
CA ILE A 253 10.15 -4.03 -0.44
C ILE A 253 9.65 -5.48 -0.41
N SER A 254 9.83 -6.25 -1.48
CA SER A 254 9.43 -7.66 -1.48
C SER A 254 10.32 -8.51 -0.58
N PRO A 255 9.81 -9.64 -0.04
CA PRO A 255 10.67 -10.67 0.51
C PRO A 255 11.73 -11.08 -0.51
N THR A 256 12.96 -11.33 -0.06
CA THR A 256 14.01 -11.80 -0.97
C THR A 256 13.78 -13.26 -1.35
N PRO A 257 14.30 -13.75 -2.50
CA PRO A 257 14.26 -15.17 -2.83
C PRO A 257 14.83 -16.07 -1.72
N SER A 258 15.85 -15.60 -0.99
CA SER A 258 16.41 -16.28 0.18
C SER A 258 15.45 -16.31 1.37
N ASP A 259 14.69 -15.23 1.64
CA ASP A 259 13.62 -15.23 2.64
C ASP A 259 12.53 -16.25 2.29
N VAL A 260 12.17 -16.35 1.01
CA VAL A 260 11.14 -17.29 0.53
C VAL A 260 11.63 -18.74 0.63
N ALA A 261 12.89 -19.01 0.29
CA ALA A 261 13.50 -20.33 0.49
C ALA A 261 13.49 -20.72 1.97
N TRP A 262 13.97 -19.83 2.86
CA TRP A 262 13.95 -20.06 4.29
C TRP A 262 12.54 -20.33 4.83
N ALA A 263 11.54 -19.55 4.41
CA ALA A 263 10.16 -19.72 4.85
C ALA A 263 9.59 -21.05 4.35
N THR A 264 9.91 -21.46 3.13
CA THR A 264 9.50 -22.74 2.55
C THR A 264 10.08 -23.91 3.33
N ASP A 265 11.39 -23.89 3.58
CA ASP A 265 12.08 -24.94 4.34
C ASP A 265 11.54 -25.05 5.76
N PHE A 266 11.38 -23.91 6.44
CA PHE A 266 10.81 -23.88 7.79
C PHE A 266 9.39 -24.49 7.82
N MET A 267 8.53 -24.15 6.85
CA MET A 267 7.16 -24.69 6.81
C MET A 267 7.15 -26.19 6.51
N ASN A 268 7.98 -26.66 5.58
CA ASN A 268 8.09 -28.09 5.26
C ASN A 268 8.56 -28.89 6.48
N ASP A 269 9.60 -28.41 7.17
CA ASP A 269 10.09 -29.03 8.39
C ASP A 269 9.03 -29.00 9.50
N PHE A 270 8.31 -27.89 9.66
CA PHE A 270 7.27 -27.75 10.68
C PHE A 270 6.09 -28.70 10.43
N GLU A 271 5.67 -28.88 9.18
CA GLU A 271 4.63 -29.85 8.77
C GLU A 271 5.10 -31.30 8.95
N ALA A 272 6.31 -31.63 8.50
CA ALA A 272 6.86 -32.98 8.62
C ALA A 272 6.97 -33.46 10.07
N ASN A 273 7.14 -32.52 11.01
CA ASN A 273 7.19 -32.79 12.46
C ASN A 273 5.82 -32.65 13.14
N GLY A 274 4.72 -32.65 12.40
CA GLY A 274 3.36 -32.65 12.94
C GLY A 274 2.92 -31.34 13.58
N ARG A 275 3.53 -30.21 13.19
CA ARG A 275 3.21 -28.85 13.70
C ARG A 275 3.36 -28.68 15.21
N VAL A 276 4.28 -29.44 15.81
CA VAL A 276 4.54 -29.40 17.26
C VAL A 276 5.46 -28.22 17.59
N ILE A 277 5.04 -27.36 18.51
CA ILE A 277 5.86 -26.27 19.06
C ILE A 277 6.92 -26.87 19.99
N ARG A 278 8.19 -26.68 19.68
CA ARG A 278 9.31 -27.26 20.44
C ARG A 278 9.85 -26.27 21.48
N ASP A 279 9.95 -25.00 21.10
CA ASP A 279 10.43 -23.94 21.96
C ASP A 279 9.71 -22.60 21.69
N GLY A 280 10.02 -21.59 22.52
CA GLY A 280 9.43 -20.26 22.43
C GLY A 280 9.76 -19.49 21.14
N SER A 281 10.69 -19.98 20.30
CA SER A 281 11.06 -19.36 19.03
C SER A 281 10.25 -19.87 17.84
N ASP A 282 9.60 -21.03 17.95
CA ASP A 282 8.84 -21.62 16.84
C ASP A 282 7.61 -20.79 16.46
N LEU A 283 6.84 -20.26 17.43
CA LEU A 283 5.66 -19.42 17.14
C LEU A 283 6.02 -18.12 16.39
N PRO A 284 7.02 -17.31 16.83
CA PRO A 284 7.49 -16.16 16.07
C PRO A 284 8.01 -16.53 14.67
N ARG A 285 8.73 -17.64 14.53
CA ARG A 285 9.25 -18.10 13.22
C ARG A 285 8.13 -18.51 12.28
N LEU A 286 7.12 -19.22 12.79
CA LEU A 286 5.92 -19.59 12.04
C LEU A 286 5.19 -18.35 11.52
N GLY A 287 4.91 -17.38 12.39
CA GLY A 287 4.27 -16.13 11.97
C GLY A 287 5.09 -15.34 10.94
N ARG A 288 6.43 -15.36 11.04
CA ARG A 288 7.33 -14.77 10.03
C ARG A 288 7.25 -15.53 8.70
N ALA A 289 7.31 -16.87 8.73
CA ALA A 289 7.27 -17.71 7.53
C ALA A 289 5.93 -17.55 6.80
N GLU A 290 4.80 -17.61 7.51
CA GLU A 290 3.45 -17.40 6.95
C GLU A 290 3.33 -16.01 6.30
N LYS A 291 3.86 -14.97 6.94
CA LYS A 291 3.89 -13.61 6.37
C LYS A 291 4.71 -13.56 5.09
N ILE A 292 5.92 -14.14 5.08
CA ILE A 292 6.78 -14.18 3.89
C ILE A 292 6.09 -14.93 2.76
N MET A 293 5.53 -16.11 3.01
CA MET A 293 4.85 -16.91 1.99
C MET A 293 3.65 -16.17 1.40
N LYS A 294 2.82 -15.54 2.24
CA LYS A 294 1.69 -14.73 1.79
C LYS A 294 2.14 -13.59 0.85
N LEU A 295 3.19 -12.86 1.23
CA LEU A 295 3.73 -11.77 0.42
C LEU A 295 4.41 -12.28 -0.85
N ALA A 296 5.13 -13.40 -0.78
CA ALA A 296 5.79 -14.03 -1.93
C ALA A 296 4.78 -14.44 -3.01
N VAL A 297 3.65 -15.02 -2.61
CA VAL A 297 2.54 -15.34 -3.52
C VAL A 297 1.96 -14.08 -4.15
N ALA A 298 1.61 -13.08 -3.33
CA ALA A 298 1.05 -11.82 -3.84
C ALA A 298 2.01 -11.09 -4.80
N PHE A 299 3.31 -11.10 -4.48
CA PHE A 299 4.36 -10.42 -5.23
C PHE A 299 5.08 -11.32 -6.23
N GLY A 300 4.58 -12.54 -6.48
CA GLY A 300 5.16 -13.51 -7.42
C GLY A 300 6.66 -13.74 -7.24
N VAL A 301 7.17 -13.74 -6.01
CA VAL A 301 8.57 -14.01 -5.69
C VAL A 301 8.76 -15.51 -5.53
N GLN A 302 9.73 -16.07 -6.25
CA GLN A 302 10.10 -17.48 -6.17
C GLN A 302 11.27 -17.68 -5.19
N PRO A 303 11.37 -18.85 -4.53
CA PRO A 303 12.52 -19.16 -3.68
C PRO A 303 13.81 -19.20 -4.49
N ALA A 304 14.94 -18.88 -3.84
CA ALA A 304 16.25 -19.17 -4.40
C ALA A 304 16.43 -20.69 -4.59
N HIS A 305 17.16 -21.07 -5.63
CA HIS A 305 17.55 -22.45 -5.89
C HIS A 305 18.61 -22.94 -4.90
#